data_AF-A0A1V2H954-F1
#
_entry.id   AF-A0A1V2H954-F1
#
_cell.length_a   1.000
_cell.length_b   1.000
_cell.length_c   1.000
_cell.angle_alpha   90.00
_cell.angle_beta   90.00
_cell.angle_gamma   90.00
#
_symmetry.space_group_name_H-M   'P 1'
#
loop_
_entity.id
_entity.type
_entity.pdbx_description
1 polymer ?
#
loop_
_entity_poly.entity_id
_entity_poly.type
_entity_poly.pdbx_seq_one_letter_code
_entity_poly.pdbx_strand_id
1 'polypeptide(L)' 'MLAKDSKPAPAAAQSQAVDEAEIDYLARRHRVSPAVVREIIRRTGSAERSAVEREIRKGMMRR' A
#
# COMPACT_ATOMS: atom_id res chain seq x y z
N MET A 1 35.83 18.48 -9.96
CA MET A 1 35.28 18.71 -8.61
C MET A 1 34.07 19.60 -8.77
N LEU A 2 32.82 19.24 -8.50
CA LEU A 2 32.20 18.33 -7.53
C LEU A 2 30.85 17.91 -8.13
N ALA A 3 30.53 16.61 -8.14
CA ALA A 3 29.18 16.13 -8.36
C ALA A 3 28.29 16.68 -7.24
N LYS A 4 27.14 17.27 -7.58
CA LYS A 4 26.11 17.61 -6.60
C LYS A 4 25.04 16.54 -6.67
N ASP A 5 25.15 15.60 -5.75
CA ASP A 5 24.18 14.56 -5.44
C ASP A 5 22.77 15.15 -5.33
N SER A 6 21.92 14.84 -6.31
CA SER A 6 20.48 15.00 -6.18
C SER A 6 19.96 13.87 -5.30
N LYS A 7 20.00 14.09 -3.99
CA LYS A 7 19.38 13.22 -2.99
C LYS A 7 17.85 13.42 -3.09
N PRO A 8 17.06 12.42 -3.50
CA PRO A 8 15.61 12.57 -3.48
C PRO A 8 15.18 12.70 -2.02
N ALA A 9 14.44 13.76 -1.72
CA ALA A 9 13.81 13.96 -0.43
C ALA A 9 12.93 12.75 -0.09
N PRO A 10 12.96 12.22 1.15
CA PRO A 10 11.97 11.24 1.55
C PRO A 10 10.63 11.96 1.54
N ALA A 11 9.77 11.59 0.57
CA ALA A 11 8.42 12.09 0.50
C ALA A 11 7.77 11.84 1.86
N ALA A 12 7.27 12.93 2.41
CA ALA A 12 6.74 13.06 3.74
C ALA A 12 5.86 11.86 4.11
N ALA A 13 6.04 11.41 5.35
CA ALA A 13 5.02 10.68 6.09
C ALA A 13 3.78 11.58 6.19
N GLN A 14 3.02 11.65 5.10
CA GLN A 14 1.63 12.04 5.13
C GLN A 14 0.98 10.95 5.95
N SER A 15 0.46 11.31 7.13
CA SER A 15 -0.48 10.48 7.88
C SER A 15 -1.46 9.93 6.87
N GLN A 16 -1.29 8.65 6.52
CA GLN A 16 -1.97 8.03 5.39
C GLN A 16 -3.45 7.96 5.74
N ALA A 17 -4.18 9.02 5.40
CA ALA A 17 -5.62 8.93 5.28
C ALA A 17 -5.86 7.78 4.32
N VAL A 18 -6.53 6.74 4.82
CA VAL A 18 -6.84 5.57 4.03
C VAL A 18 -7.73 6.02 2.89
N ASP A 19 -7.18 6.13 1.68
CA ASP A 19 -7.93 6.59 0.52
C ASP A 19 -8.85 5.46 0.06
N GLU A 20 -10.17 5.68 0.20
CA GLU A 20 -11.18 4.72 -0.22
C GLU A 20 -11.12 4.46 -1.73
N ALA A 21 -10.68 5.43 -2.55
CA ALA A 21 -10.45 5.21 -3.96
C ALA A 21 -9.29 4.24 -4.22
N GLU A 22 -8.26 4.29 -3.38
CA GLU A 22 -7.12 3.37 -3.46
C GLU A 22 -7.50 1.96 -3.01
N ILE A 23 -8.32 1.83 -1.96
CA ILE A 23 -8.89 0.56 -1.55
C ILE A 23 -9.67 -0.10 -2.69
N ASP A 24 -10.58 0.66 -3.33
CA ASP A 24 -11.41 0.16 -4.42
C ASP A 24 -10.57 -0.27 -5.62
N TYR A 25 -9.54 0.51 -5.95
CA TYR A 25 -8.59 0.17 -7.00
C TYR A 25 -7.85 -1.14 -6.70
N LEU A 26 -7.30 -1.30 -5.49
CA LEU A 26 -6.60 -2.50 -5.06
C LEU A 26 -7.51 -3.73 -5.05
N ALA A 27 -8.73 -3.57 -4.55
CA ALA A 27 -9.76 -4.60 -4.53
C ALA A 27 -10.05 -5.11 -5.95
N ARG A 28 -10.33 -4.21 -6.89
CA ARG A 28 -10.60 -4.57 -8.31
C ARG A 28 -9.38 -5.21 -8.98
N ARG A 29 -8.19 -4.64 -8.79
CA ARG A 29 -6.94 -5.10 -9.41
C ARG A 29 -6.59 -6.53 -9.00
N HIS A 30 -6.77 -6.85 -7.72
CA HIS A 30 -6.46 -8.17 -7.17
C HIS A 30 -7.66 -9.11 -7.10
N ARG A 31 -8.84 -8.68 -7.58
CA ARG A 31 -10.10 -9.44 -7.51
C ARG A 31 -10.45 -9.88 -6.08
N VAL A 32 -10.22 -9.01 -5.11
CA VAL A 32 -10.58 -9.20 -3.70
C VAL A 32 -11.64 -8.18 -3.28
N SER A 33 -12.29 -8.41 -2.15
CA SER A 33 -13.25 -7.42 -1.63
C SER A 33 -12.53 -6.22 -0.98
N PRO A 34 -13.12 -5.00 -1.04
CA PRO A 34 -12.61 -3.83 -0.32
C PRO A 34 -12.42 -4.10 1.18
N ALA A 35 -13.27 -4.94 1.77
CA ALA A 35 -13.17 -5.35 3.18
C ALA A 35 -11.86 -6.09 3.48
N VAL A 36 -11.37 -6.93 2.56
CA VAL A 36 -10.09 -7.63 2.72
C VAL A 36 -8.94 -6.62 2.70
N VAL A 37 -8.98 -5.63 1.82
CA VAL A 37 -7.96 -4.57 1.75
C VAL A 37 -7.93 -3.76 3.05
N ARG A 38 -9.10 -3.33 3.57
CA ARG A 38 -9.21 -2.65 4.86
C ARG A 38 -8.70 -3.49 6.03
N GLU A 39 -9.00 -4.79 6.03
CA GLU A 39 -8.46 -5.71 7.03
C GLU A 39 -6.95 -5.82 6.96
N ILE A 40 -6.38 -5.89 5.75
CA ILE A 40 -4.94 -5.93 5.56
C ILE A 40 -4.31 -4.65 6.10
N ILE A 41 -4.80 -3.47 5.71
CA ILE A 41 -4.31 -2.17 6.21
C ILE A 41 -4.36 -2.12 7.74
N ARG A 42 -5.47 -2.57 8.33
CA ARG A 42 -5.62 -2.65 9.80
C ARG A 42 -4.64 -3.62 10.45
N ARG A 43 -4.35 -4.77 9.83
CA ARG A 43 -3.42 -5.78 10.35
C ARG A 43 -1.96 -5.38 10.20
N THR A 44 -1.61 -4.76 9.08
CA THR A 44 -0.24 -4.32 8.77
C THR A 44 0.08 -2.97 9.41
N GLY A 45 -0.93 -2.18 9.77
CA GLY A 45 -0.77 -0.82 10.26
C GLY A 45 -0.24 0.15 9.18
N SER A 46 -0.28 -0.26 7.91
CA SER A 46 0.23 0.50 6.79
C SER A 46 -0.78 0.51 5.65
N ALA A 47 -1.13 1.70 5.18
CA ALA A 47 -1.91 1.90 3.97
C ALA A 47 -1.02 2.03 2.73
N GLU A 48 0.29 1.77 2.87
CA GLU A 48 1.22 1.82 1.75
C GLU A 48 0.89 0.71 0.74
N ARG A 49 0.62 1.12 -0.51
CA ARG A 49 0.24 0.23 -1.61
C ARG A 49 1.12 -1.02 -1.70
N SER A 50 2.44 -0.85 -1.67
CA SER A 50 3.41 -1.94 -1.78
C SER A 50 3.29 -2.97 -0.64
N ALA A 51 3.04 -2.51 0.58
CA ALA A 51 2.87 -3.37 1.75
C ALA A 51 1.54 -4.14 1.67
N VAL A 52 0.46 -3.43 1.33
CA VAL A 52 -0.88 -4.01 1.18
C VAL A 52 -0.91 -5.05 0.06
N GLU A 53 -0.35 -4.75 -1.12
CA GLU A 53 -0.29 -5.68 -2.24
C GLU A 53 0.47 -6.97 -1.91
N ARG A 54 1.59 -6.87 -1.17
CA ARG A 54 2.35 -8.05 -0.72
C ARG A 54 1.50 -8.96 0.15
N GLU A 55 0.74 -8.39 1.08
CA GLU A 55 -0.10 -9.16 1.98
C GLU A 55 -1.33 -9.74 1.26
N ILE A 56 -1.91 -9.01 0.28
CA ILE A 56 -2.97 -9.54 -0.60
C ILE A 56 -2.47 -10.80 -1.33
N ARG A 57 -1.30 -10.74 -1.96
CA ARG A 57 -0.71 -11.90 -2.68
C ARG A 57 -0.43 -13.07 -1.76
N LYS A 58 0.12 -12.81 -0.58
CA LYS A 58 0.38 -13.83 0.45
C LYS A 58 -0.92 -14.48 0.95
N GLY A 59 -1.99 -13.69 1.11
CA GLY A 59 -3.32 -14.18 1.48
C GLY A 59 -3.96 -15.05 0.41
N MET A 60 -3.74 -14.75 -0.87
CA MET A 60 -4.21 -15.57 -1.98
C MET A 60 -3.46 -16.90 -2.10
N MET A 61 -2.15 -16.95 -1.86
CA MET A 61 -1.38 -18.21 -1.89
C MET A 61 -1.77 -19.21 -0.78
N ARG A 62 -2.45 -18.73 0.27
CA ARG A 62 -2.88 -19.55 1.42
C ARG A 62 -4.30 -20.11 1.27
N ARG A 63 -5.06 -19.65 0.26
CA ARG A 63 -6.45 -20.04 0.01
C ARG A 63 -6.54 -20.81 -1.29
#